data_AF-A0A9P6BPE0-F1
#
_entry.id   AF-A0A9P6BPE0-F1
#
_cell.length_a   1.000
_cell.length_b   1.000
_cell.length_c   1.000
_cell.angle_alpha   90.00
_cell.angle_beta   90.00
_cell.angle_gamma   90.00
#
_symmetry.space_group_name_H-M   'P 1'
#
loop_
_entity.id
_entity.type
_entity.pdbx_description
1 polymer ?
#
loop_
_entity_poly.entity_id
_entity_poly.type
_entity_poly.pdbx_seq_one_letter_code
_entity_poly.pdbx_strand_id
1 'polypeptide(L)'
;MNTPAHTHHNHPQQGSGTSHSHTNGHPSVGSTTAGEGSAATTADPPTTVVAGGSANSISPVPHIRIVPHLDAPRSLHFEVVDKDVPEGFVLKIGRFTDKQALPNRVTFKSKVVSRGHAEIFTEQGK
;
A
#
# COMPACT_ATOMS: atom_id res chain seq x y z
N MET A 1 53.18 -8.28 36.21
CA MET A 1 52.88 -9.72 36.27
C MET A 1 51.71 -9.97 35.32
N ASN A 2 51.99 -10.61 34.18
CA ASN A 2 51.03 -10.98 33.14
C ASN A 2 50.37 -12.33 33.46
N THR A 3 49.11 -12.53 33.04
CA THR A 3 48.57 -13.76 32.40
C THR A 3 47.11 -13.55 31.89
N PRO A 4 46.61 -14.36 30.93
CA PRO A 4 45.92 -13.85 29.74
C PRO A 4 44.47 -14.35 29.50
N ALA A 5 43.90 -13.80 28.41
CA ALA A 5 42.71 -14.10 27.61
C ALA A 5 41.99 -15.47 27.73
N HIS A 6 40.65 -15.42 27.79
CA HIS A 6 39.78 -16.54 27.45
C HIS A 6 39.25 -16.38 26.02
N THR A 7 39.62 -17.37 25.19
CA THR A 7 39.30 -17.52 23.77
C THR A 7 37.86 -17.98 23.55
N HIS A 8 37.20 -17.33 22.59
CA HIS A 8 35.90 -17.66 22.02
C HIS A 8 35.88 -19.07 21.40
N HIS A 9 34.90 -19.90 21.78
CA HIS A 9 34.56 -21.12 21.03
C HIS A 9 33.37 -20.83 20.13
N ASN A 10 33.62 -20.70 18.82
CA ASN A 10 32.59 -20.52 17.80
C ASN A 10 32.29 -21.87 17.12
N HIS A 11 31.02 -22.25 17.11
CA HIS A 11 30.45 -23.41 16.43
C HIS A 11 30.45 -23.19 14.92
N PRO A 12 30.92 -24.13 14.08
CA PRO A 12 30.55 -24.16 12.67
C PRO A 12 29.38 -25.14 12.45
N GLN A 13 28.20 -24.59 12.21
CA GLN A 13 27.04 -25.31 11.67
C GLN A 13 27.18 -25.33 10.13
N GLN A 14 27.47 -26.50 9.54
CA GLN A 14 27.53 -26.66 8.09
C GLN A 14 26.13 -26.99 7.55
N GLY A 15 25.62 -26.14 6.66
CA GLY A 15 24.37 -26.34 5.94
C GLY A 15 24.39 -25.56 4.63
N SER A 16 25.00 -26.13 3.59
CA SER A 16 24.87 -25.73 2.19
C SER A 16 23.86 -26.69 1.54
N GLY A 17 22.74 -26.30 0.94
CA GLY A 17 22.51 -25.11 0.11
C GLY A 17 22.37 -25.56 -1.33
N THR A 18 21.34 -26.36 -1.64
CA THR A 18 21.05 -26.87 -2.99
C THR A 18 20.59 -25.71 -3.88
N SER A 19 21.40 -25.38 -4.89
CA SER A 19 21.12 -24.33 -5.86
C SER A 19 20.38 -24.93 -7.06
N HIS A 20 19.16 -24.49 -7.33
CA HIS A 20 18.45 -24.75 -8.59
C HIS A 20 18.26 -23.44 -9.35
N SER A 21 19.05 -23.26 -10.40
CA SER A 21 18.89 -22.19 -11.38
C SER A 21 17.86 -22.60 -12.43
N HIS A 22 16.74 -21.89 -12.50
CA HIS A 22 15.83 -21.92 -13.64
C HIS A 22 16.10 -20.71 -14.53
N THR A 23 16.64 -20.96 -15.73
CA THR A 23 16.66 -19.97 -16.82
C THR A 23 15.46 -20.22 -17.72
N ASN A 24 14.55 -19.26 -17.76
CA ASN A 24 13.36 -19.30 -18.61
C ASN A 24 13.60 -18.47 -19.89
N GLY A 25 13.33 -19.09 -21.03
CA GLY A 25 12.53 -18.50 -22.11
C GLY A 25 13.19 -17.50 -23.07
N HIS A 26 13.43 -17.98 -24.29
CA HIS A 26 13.61 -17.20 -25.53
C HIS A 26 12.20 -16.86 -26.13
N PRO A 27 12.09 -16.21 -27.31
CA PRO A 27 11.63 -14.83 -27.57
C PRO A 27 10.23 -14.75 -28.21
N SER A 28 9.66 -13.55 -28.41
CA SER A 28 8.51 -13.38 -29.33
C SER A 28 8.39 -11.99 -29.98
N VAL A 29 8.58 -12.01 -31.30
CA VAL A 29 7.91 -11.33 -32.43
C VAL A 29 7.46 -9.85 -32.37
N GLY A 30 7.77 -9.13 -33.46
CA GLY A 30 7.28 -7.77 -33.77
C GLY A 30 6.06 -7.72 -34.70
N SER A 31 5.56 -6.49 -34.95
CA SER A 31 4.63 -6.05 -36.01
C SER A 31 4.34 -4.54 -35.78
N THR A 32 4.71 -3.55 -36.62
CA THR A 32 3.97 -2.95 -37.78
C THR A 32 2.45 -2.84 -37.56
N THR A 33 1.66 -1.79 -37.85
CA THR A 33 1.70 -0.70 -38.84
C THR A 33 0.54 0.30 -38.56
N ALA A 34 0.72 1.55 -39.02
CA ALA A 34 -0.22 2.61 -39.47
C ALA A 34 -1.75 2.59 -39.19
N GLY A 35 -2.35 3.79 -39.06
CA GLY A 35 -3.79 4.01 -39.33
C GLY A 35 -4.32 5.39 -38.91
N GLU A 36 -4.73 6.19 -39.89
CA GLU A 36 -5.21 7.58 -39.83
C GLU A 36 -6.72 7.71 -39.53
N GLY A 37 -7.14 8.89 -39.03
CA GLY A 37 -8.25 9.66 -39.63
C GLY A 37 -9.68 9.61 -39.04
N SER A 38 -10.20 10.82 -38.76
CA SER A 38 -11.60 11.28 -38.95
C SER A 38 -12.74 10.68 -38.09
N ALA A 39 -13.86 11.35 -37.80
CA ALA A 39 -14.32 12.75 -37.79
C ALA A 39 -15.70 12.75 -37.09
N ALA A 40 -16.07 13.89 -36.48
CA ALA A 40 -17.40 14.43 -36.15
C ALA A 40 -18.61 13.50 -35.94
N THR A 41 -19.24 13.64 -34.76
CA THR A 41 -20.65 13.25 -34.53
C THR A 41 -21.48 14.49 -34.16
N THR A 42 -22.49 14.72 -34.99
CA THR A 42 -23.53 15.75 -34.92
C THR A 42 -24.47 15.55 -33.71
N ALA A 43 -25.04 16.66 -33.26
CA ALA A 43 -25.96 16.80 -32.13
C ALA A 43 -27.32 16.09 -32.29
N ASP A 44 -27.91 15.68 -31.17
CA ASP A 44 -29.34 15.79 -30.87
C ASP A 44 -29.58 15.69 -29.35
N PRO A 45 -30.55 16.44 -28.75
CA PRO A 45 -30.86 16.38 -27.33
C PRO A 45 -32.04 15.43 -27.04
N PRO A 46 -31.99 14.60 -25.99
CA PRO A 46 -33.19 14.00 -25.44
C PRO A 46 -33.64 14.71 -24.16
N THR A 47 -34.86 15.20 -24.29
CA THR A 47 -35.89 15.58 -23.34
C THR A 47 -35.81 14.96 -21.93
N THR A 48 -36.12 15.82 -20.97
CA THR A 48 -36.45 15.66 -19.55
C THR A 48 -37.05 14.30 -19.17
N VAL A 49 -36.36 13.57 -18.27
CA VAL A 49 -37.00 12.62 -17.35
C VAL A 49 -36.81 13.13 -15.92
N VAL A 50 -37.95 13.40 -15.28
CA VAL A 50 -38.06 13.74 -13.87
C VAL A 50 -37.73 12.48 -13.07
N ALA A 51 -36.45 12.26 -12.79
CA ALA A 51 -36.04 11.29 -11.80
C ALA A 51 -36.23 11.95 -10.44
N GLY A 52 -37.34 11.62 -9.77
CA GLY A 52 -37.49 11.82 -8.33
C GLY A 52 -36.33 11.11 -7.65
N GLY A 53 -35.26 11.86 -7.40
CA GLY A 53 -34.14 11.40 -6.60
C GLY A 53 -34.67 11.15 -5.21
N SER A 54 -34.94 9.89 -4.90
CA SER A 54 -34.97 9.40 -3.53
C SER A 54 -33.80 10.07 -2.83
N ALA A 55 -34.09 10.89 -1.83
CA ALA A 55 -33.08 11.52 -1.00
C ALA A 55 -32.33 10.39 -0.28
N ASN A 56 -31.34 9.82 -0.97
CA ASN A 56 -30.34 9.00 -0.35
C ASN A 56 -29.68 9.97 0.63
N SER A 57 -29.95 9.80 1.92
CA SER A 57 -29.27 10.55 2.95
C SER A 57 -27.80 10.13 2.83
N ILE A 58 -27.02 10.88 2.06
CA ILE A 58 -25.59 10.65 1.90
C ILE A 58 -24.98 10.94 3.27
N SER A 59 -24.90 9.91 4.11
CA SER A 59 -24.13 10.00 5.33
C SER A 59 -22.68 10.30 4.92
N PRO A 60 -22.04 11.33 5.49
CA PRO A 60 -20.65 11.63 5.17
C PRO A 60 -19.79 10.40 5.48
N VAL A 61 -18.95 9.98 4.52
CA VAL A 61 -18.00 8.89 4.75
C VAL A 61 -17.05 9.32 5.88
N PRO A 62 -16.86 8.50 6.92
CA PRO A 62 -15.91 8.81 7.98
C PRO A 62 -14.50 9.00 7.41
N HIS A 63 -13.82 10.04 7.88
CA HIS A 63 -12.48 10.40 7.42
C HIS A 63 -11.53 10.50 8.59
N ILE A 64 -10.34 9.92 8.46
CA ILE A 64 -9.29 9.96 9.47
C ILE A 64 -8.04 10.68 8.97
N ARG A 65 -7.37 11.36 9.90
CA ARG A 65 -6.09 12.04 9.67
C ARG A 65 -5.06 11.58 10.69
N ILE A 66 -3.95 11.02 10.22
CA ILE A 66 -2.83 10.61 11.07
C ILE A 66 -1.73 11.67 10.94
N VAL A 67 -1.45 12.37 12.04
CA VAL A 67 -0.42 13.42 12.12
C VAL A 67 0.74 12.90 12.98
N PRO A 68 2.01 13.06 12.55
CA PRO A 68 3.14 12.71 13.39
C PRO A 68 3.22 13.62 14.61
N HIS A 69 3.59 13.06 15.75
CA HIS A 69 3.98 13.84 16.93
C HIS A 69 5.50 13.98 16.95
N LEU A 70 6.03 15.21 16.86
CA LEU A 70 7.45 15.47 16.58
C LEU A 70 8.30 15.88 17.79
N ASP A 71 7.70 16.08 18.97
CA ASP A 71 8.38 16.68 20.12
C ASP A 71 9.27 15.68 20.90
N ALA A 72 9.32 14.40 20.52
CA ALA A 72 10.09 13.38 21.21
C ALA A 72 11.42 13.05 20.49
N PRO A 73 12.51 12.72 21.23
CA PRO A 73 13.83 12.42 20.63
C PRO A 73 13.85 11.24 19.64
N ARG A 74 12.82 10.39 19.66
CA ARG A 74 12.67 9.23 18.77
C ARG A 74 11.37 9.26 17.98
N SER A 75 10.82 10.46 17.75
CA SER A 75 9.60 10.64 16.97
C SER A 75 9.73 10.08 15.56
N LEU A 76 8.69 9.38 15.12
CA LEU A 76 8.59 8.90 13.75
C LEU A 76 8.15 10.06 12.85
N HIS A 77 8.97 10.37 11.85
CA HIS A 77 8.67 11.42 10.87
C HIS A 77 8.00 10.79 9.65
N PHE A 78 6.82 11.31 9.28
CA PHE A 78 6.09 10.91 8.09
C PHE A 78 5.12 12.03 7.70
N GLU A 79 4.75 12.07 6.42
CA GLU A 79 3.73 13.00 5.92
C GLU A 79 2.37 12.73 6.57
N VAL A 80 1.55 13.77 6.72
CA VAL A 80 0.16 13.60 7.19
C VAL A 80 -0.57 12.62 6.29
N VAL A 81 -1.22 11.63 6.88
CA VAL A 81 -1.96 10.61 6.14
C VAL A 81 -3.46 10.85 6.30
N ASP A 82 -4.12 11.16 5.19
CA ASP A 82 -5.57 11.31 5.10
C ASP A 82 -6.18 10.07 4.43
N LYS A 83 -7.25 9.51 5.03
CA LYS A 83 -7.95 8.31 4.54
C LYS A 83 -9.44 8.37 4.84
N ASP A 84 -10.22 8.07 3.81
CA ASP A 84 -11.63 7.70 3.96
C ASP A 84 -11.73 6.25 4.46
N VAL A 85 -12.60 6.04 5.45
CA VAL A 85 -12.84 4.74 6.09
C VAL A 85 -14.35 4.46 6.00
N PRO A 86 -14.86 4.06 4.82
CA PRO A 86 -16.27 3.70 4.70
C PRO A 86 -16.60 2.45 5.52
N GLU A 87 -17.89 2.20 5.74
CA GLU A 87 -18.32 1.02 6.48
C GLU A 87 -17.81 -0.29 5.85
N GLY A 88 -17.34 -1.21 6.68
CA GLY A 88 -16.71 -2.46 6.24
C GLY A 88 -15.27 -2.30 5.70
N PHE A 89 -14.71 -1.09 5.70
CA PHE A 89 -13.31 -0.87 5.32
C PHE A 89 -12.35 -1.15 6.48
N VAL A 90 -11.24 -1.84 6.17
CA VAL A 90 -10.17 -2.12 7.13
C VAL A 90 -8.87 -1.48 6.64
N LEU A 91 -8.45 -0.41 7.30
CA LEU A 91 -7.19 0.27 7.04
C LEU A 91 -6.06 -0.38 7.84
N LYS A 92 -5.08 -0.97 7.16
CA LYS A 92 -3.94 -1.64 7.79
C LYS A 92 -2.74 -0.70 7.89
N ILE A 93 -2.14 -0.64 9.07
CA ILE A 93 -1.02 0.24 9.40
C ILE A 93 0.18 -0.64 9.73
N GLY A 94 1.31 -0.44 9.05
CA GLY A 94 2.50 -1.25 9.33
C GLY A 94 3.67 -1.01 8.38
N ARG A 95 4.75 -1.76 8.61
CA ARG A 95 5.93 -1.80 7.74
C ARG A 95 5.81 -2.96 6.74
N PHE A 96 5.13 -2.70 5.64
CA PHE A 96 5.00 -3.62 4.51
C PHE A 96 6.28 -3.63 3.65
N THR A 97 6.68 -4.79 3.15
CA THR A 97 7.89 -4.97 2.31
C THR A 97 7.57 -5.04 0.82
N ASP A 98 6.31 -5.33 0.54
CA ASP A 98 5.65 -5.32 -0.74
C ASP A 98 5.54 -3.88 -1.27
N LYS A 99 5.93 -3.68 -2.52
CA LYS A 99 6.00 -2.35 -3.16
C LYS A 99 4.63 -1.83 -3.63
N GLN A 100 3.55 -2.54 -3.34
CA GLN A 100 2.20 -2.16 -3.76
C GLN A 100 1.62 -1.15 -2.78
N ALA A 101 1.35 0.06 -3.26
CA ALA A 101 0.53 1.03 -2.56
C ALA A 101 -0.92 0.59 -2.69
N LEU A 102 -1.46 -0.01 -1.63
CA LEU A 102 -2.86 -0.38 -1.57
C LEU A 102 -3.66 0.71 -0.87
N PRO A 103 -4.89 1.02 -1.33
CA PRO A 103 -5.70 2.10 -0.77
C PRO A 103 -6.03 1.88 0.71
N ASN A 104 -6.14 0.61 1.12
CA ASN A 104 -6.42 0.18 2.49
C ASN A 104 -5.15 -0.05 3.33
N ARG A 105 -4.00 0.52 2.94
CA ARG A 105 -2.76 0.39 3.70
C ARG A 105 -2.06 1.73 3.90
N VAL A 106 -1.53 1.90 5.11
CA VAL A 106 -0.54 2.93 5.46
C VAL A 106 0.79 2.25 5.71
N THR A 107 1.71 2.42 4.78
CA THR A 107 3.04 1.79 4.82
C THR A 107 4.07 2.74 5.41
N PHE A 108 4.63 2.37 6.55
CA PHE A 108 5.77 3.07 7.15
C PHE A 108 7.07 2.41 6.73
N LYS A 109 8.04 3.18 6.24
CA LYS A 109 9.38 2.69 5.88
C LYS A 109 10.35 2.73 7.08
N SER A 110 9.86 2.46 8.29
CA SER A 110 10.64 2.60 9.52
C SER A 110 10.75 1.30 10.31
N LYS A 111 11.93 1.05 10.87
CA LYS A 111 12.24 -0.17 11.63
C LYS A 111 11.54 -0.22 12.99
N VAL A 112 11.16 0.93 13.54
CA VAL A 112 10.42 1.02 14.81
C VAL A 112 8.94 0.69 14.65
N VAL A 113 8.45 0.55 13.42
CA VAL A 113 7.08 0.11 13.12
C VAL A 113 7.10 -1.39 12.82
N SER A 114 6.19 -2.13 13.47
CA SER A 114 6.01 -3.56 13.21
C SER A 114 5.39 -3.81 11.83
N ARG A 115 5.49 -5.05 11.32
CA ARG A 115 4.93 -5.39 9.99
C ARG A 115 3.40 -5.33 9.94
N GLY A 116 2.71 -5.69 11.03
CA GLY A 116 1.29 -5.42 11.26
C GLY A 116 1.16 -4.69 12.58
N HIS A 117 1.07 -3.37 12.53
CA HIS A 117 1.12 -2.54 13.73
C HIS A 117 -0.28 -2.30 14.30
N ALA A 118 -1.21 -1.92 13.44
CA ALA A 118 -2.58 -1.72 13.83
C ALA A 118 -3.49 -1.95 12.62
N GLU A 119 -4.76 -2.17 12.91
CA GLU A 119 -5.84 -2.13 11.93
C GLU A 119 -6.90 -1.17 12.47
N ILE A 120 -7.40 -0.29 11.60
CA ILE A 120 -8.50 0.63 11.90
C ILE A 120 -9.68 0.20 11.05
N PHE A 121 -10.84 0.11 11.66
CA PHE A 121 -12.10 -0.21 10.99
C PHE A 121 -13.22 0.64 11.58
N THR A 122 -14.27 0.80 10.80
CA THR A 122 -15.47 1.55 11.16
C THR A 122 -16.64 0.59 11.25
N GLU A 123 -17.42 0.69 12.32
CA GLU A 123 -18.62 -0.11 12.57
C GLU A 123 -19.80 0.83 12.86
N GLN A 124 -20.95 0.61 12.23
CA GLN A 124 -22.14 1.47 12.39
C GLN A 124 -21.87 2.94 12.02
N GLY A 125 -21.01 3.16 11.02
CA GLY A 125 -20.64 4.51 10.56
C GLY A 125 -19.79 5.32 11.54
N LYS A 126 -19.13 4.67 12.51
CA LYS A 126 -18.21 5.29 13.47
C LYS A 126 -16.87 4.58 13.53
#